data_AF-A0A7V9EYE0-F1
#
_entry.id   AF-A0A7V9EYE0-F1
#
_cell.length_a   1.000
_cell.length_b   1.000
_cell.length_c   1.000
_cell.angle_alpha   90.00
_cell.angle_beta   90.00
_cell.angle_gamma   90.00
#
_symmetry.space_group_name_H-M   'P 1'
#
loop_
_entity.id
_entity.type
_entity.pdbx_description
1 polymer ?
#
loop_
_entity_poly.entity_id
_entity_poly.type
_entity_poly.pdbx_seq_one_letter_code
_entity_poly.pdbx_strand_id
1 'polypeptide(L)'
;MNATQLRRAFTSFFEQRGHTLVPSAGLIPHHPSAPLFTNSGMMQFVPYFLGEEPPPWARAMSIQKCVRLSGKHNDIEELGRTRRHLTFFEMLGNWSFGDYFKEEAIRWAWELLTEGIGFDGDRLWVTVHESDDDAEAIWHETLGLPMTRIQRLDKENFWEMGSTGPCGPSSEIHFDCGSEWGDEGGPAHGSGDRYVEFWNLVFMSQFRHPDRSLTDLPQHNIDTGGGLERWLMLLQGVPTVFDTDAVRPLIEVVEAVSGTRYGAGGRGDVALRVVADHARSISFLIADGVVPSNEDRGYVVRSAIRRAVTRGHQLGIERPFLRTMVERTIELLGDAYPELPGAAALVGDTVEREEHRFRQTLAAGSALLEGELAKGVVPGDVAFKLHDTFGFPIEITEEMATDAGVTVDRAGFDAAMAEQRARGKDARKGGSAEVVMETYRGLVDQHGVTDFTGREEHE
;
A
#
# COMPACT_ATOMS: atom_id res chain seq x y z
N MET A 1 -12.57 20.16 4.97
CA MET A 1 -11.74 19.57 6.02
C MET A 1 -10.40 19.15 5.40
N ASN A 2 -9.27 19.41 6.06
CA ASN A 2 -7.93 19.02 5.61
C ASN A 2 -7.45 17.73 6.32
N ALA A 3 -6.31 17.15 5.90
CA ALA A 3 -5.79 15.88 6.42
C ALA A 3 -5.61 15.88 7.94
N THR A 4 -4.97 16.92 8.49
CA THR A 4 -4.74 17.06 9.93
C THR A 4 -6.04 17.16 10.72
N GLN A 5 -7.02 17.91 10.20
CA GLN A 5 -8.35 18.02 10.81
C GLN A 5 -9.08 16.67 10.81
N LEU A 6 -9.00 15.92 9.70
CA LEU A 6 -9.64 14.61 9.59
C LEU A 6 -9.02 13.59 10.57
N ARG A 7 -7.69 13.49 10.64
CA ARG A 7 -7.01 12.63 11.62
C ARG A 7 -7.48 12.92 13.03
N ARG A 8 -7.50 14.21 13.40
CA ARG A 8 -7.93 14.66 14.73
C ARG A 8 -9.40 14.38 15.00
N ALA A 9 -10.28 14.60 14.03
CA ALA A 9 -11.71 14.34 14.18
C ALA A 9 -11.98 12.85 14.42
N PHE A 10 -11.33 11.98 13.64
CA PHE A 10 -11.41 10.52 13.82
C PHE A 10 -10.94 10.08 15.20
N THR A 11 -9.73 10.49 15.61
CA THR A 11 -9.17 10.05 16.90
C THR A 11 -9.95 10.61 18.09
N SER A 12 -10.35 11.89 18.04
CA SER A 12 -11.12 12.52 19.12
C SER A 12 -12.50 11.85 19.29
N PHE A 13 -13.13 11.43 18.18
CA PHE A 13 -14.44 10.80 18.19
C PHE A 13 -14.42 9.44 18.88
N PHE A 14 -13.42 8.60 18.57
CA PHE A 14 -13.29 7.27 19.17
C PHE A 14 -12.68 7.33 20.58
N GLU A 15 -11.88 8.35 20.91
CA GLU A 15 -11.39 8.56 22.29
C GLU A 15 -12.56 8.80 23.25
N GLN A 16 -13.54 9.60 22.84
CA GLN A 16 -14.77 9.87 23.60
C GLN A 16 -15.63 8.61 23.80
N ARG A 17 -15.39 7.56 23.00
CA ARG A 17 -16.05 6.24 23.09
C ARG A 17 -15.22 5.20 23.83
N GLY A 18 -14.12 5.62 24.45
CA GLY A 18 -13.26 4.76 25.26
C GLY A 18 -12.29 3.91 24.46
N HIS A 19 -12.07 4.21 23.18
CA HIS A 19 -11.00 3.56 22.41
C HIS A 19 -9.65 4.12 22.84
N THR A 20 -8.67 3.22 22.97
CA THR A 20 -7.28 3.60 23.21
C THR A 20 -6.62 3.95 21.88
N LEU A 21 -6.01 5.14 21.78
CA LEU A 21 -5.19 5.47 20.62
C LEU A 21 -3.89 4.64 20.66
N VAL A 22 -3.76 3.73 19.70
CA VAL A 22 -2.57 2.93 19.49
C VAL A 22 -1.75 3.58 18.37
N PRO A 23 -0.46 3.89 18.59
CA PRO A 23 0.40 4.43 17.54
C PRO A 23 0.44 3.50 16.32
N SER A 24 0.58 4.09 15.13
CA SER A 24 0.79 3.31 13.91
C SER A 24 2.01 2.40 14.06
N ALA A 25 1.86 1.11 13.77
CA ALA A 25 2.98 0.19 13.67
C ALA A 25 3.84 0.49 12.43
N GLY A 26 5.05 -0.08 12.38
CA GLY A 26 5.90 -0.05 11.20
C GLY A 26 5.27 -0.72 9.98
N LEU A 27 5.77 -0.37 8.80
CA LEU A 27 5.43 -1.01 7.52
C LEU A 27 6.01 -2.42 7.40
N ILE A 28 6.91 -2.78 8.30
CA ILE A 28 7.51 -4.12 8.40
C ILE A 28 6.80 -4.89 9.51
N PRO A 29 5.85 -5.79 9.17
CA PRO A 29 5.19 -6.58 10.19
C PRO A 29 6.14 -7.64 10.75
N HIS A 30 5.99 -7.92 12.05
CA HIS A 30 6.80 -8.89 12.78
C HIS A 30 6.16 -10.29 12.85
N HIS A 31 4.85 -10.38 12.66
CA HIS A 31 4.12 -11.64 12.79
C HIS A 31 4.39 -12.57 11.58
N PRO A 32 4.66 -13.88 11.77
CA PRO A 32 4.99 -14.80 10.67
C PRO A 32 3.90 -14.96 9.60
N SER A 33 2.63 -14.82 10.00
CA SER A 33 1.48 -14.91 9.08
C SER A 33 1.19 -13.59 8.36
N ALA A 34 1.94 -12.52 8.65
CA ALA A 34 1.70 -11.22 8.04
C ALA A 34 2.25 -11.14 6.61
N PRO A 35 1.65 -10.27 5.76
CA PRO A 35 2.16 -9.99 4.41
C PRO A 35 3.55 -9.35 4.43
N LEU A 36 4.15 -9.17 3.23
CA LEU A 36 5.48 -8.57 3.08
C LEU A 36 5.56 -7.17 3.73
N PHE A 37 4.49 -6.39 3.61
CA PHE A 37 4.33 -5.06 4.22
C PHE A 37 2.97 -4.94 4.91
N THR A 38 2.90 -4.10 5.93
CA THR A 38 1.65 -3.71 6.58
C THR A 38 0.71 -3.06 5.56
N ASN A 39 -0.39 -3.73 5.23
CA ASN A 39 -1.33 -3.34 4.16
C ASN A 39 -2.71 -2.89 4.69
N SER A 40 -2.94 -3.01 6.00
CA SER A 40 -4.13 -2.58 6.72
C SER A 40 -3.84 -2.29 8.20
N GLY A 41 -4.78 -1.61 8.87
CA GLY A 41 -4.68 -1.26 10.29
C GLY A 41 -4.63 -2.45 11.24
N MET A 42 -5.33 -3.54 10.91
CA MET A 42 -5.45 -4.72 11.77
C MET A 42 -4.17 -5.54 11.90
N MET A 43 -3.17 -5.35 11.03
CA MET A 43 -1.94 -6.15 11.01
C MET A 43 -1.19 -6.14 12.33
N GLN A 44 -1.18 -5.00 13.04
CA GLN A 44 -0.53 -4.88 14.35
C GLN A 44 -1.31 -5.57 15.48
N PHE A 45 -2.56 -5.97 15.21
CA PHE A 45 -3.46 -6.60 16.17
C PHE A 45 -3.69 -8.09 15.91
N VAL A 46 -3.05 -8.65 14.86
CA VAL A 46 -3.17 -10.07 14.49
C VAL A 46 -2.95 -11.02 15.67
N PRO A 47 -1.91 -10.88 16.51
CA PRO A 47 -1.71 -11.79 17.65
C PRO A 47 -2.90 -11.83 18.62
N TYR A 48 -3.58 -10.69 18.81
CA TYR A 48 -4.76 -10.60 19.69
C TYR A 48 -6.00 -11.22 19.05
N PHE A 49 -6.20 -11.01 17.74
CA PHE A 49 -7.31 -11.65 17.03
C PHE A 49 -7.14 -13.16 16.89
N LEU A 50 -5.90 -13.66 16.88
CA LEU A 50 -5.58 -15.08 16.91
C LEU A 50 -5.67 -15.68 18.32
N GLY A 51 -5.80 -14.86 19.36
CA GLY A 51 -5.80 -15.30 20.76
C GLY A 51 -4.43 -15.78 21.24
N GLU A 52 -3.35 -15.45 20.52
CA GLU A 52 -1.97 -15.77 20.89
C GLU A 52 -1.52 -14.91 22.07
N GLU A 53 -2.00 -13.66 22.11
CA GLU A 53 -1.76 -12.72 23.19
C GLU A 53 -3.09 -12.13 23.69
N PRO A 54 -3.23 -11.85 25.00
CA PRO A 54 -4.37 -11.10 25.50
C PRO A 54 -4.22 -9.61 25.09
N PRO A 55 -5.27 -8.98 24.53
CA PRO A 55 -5.22 -7.57 24.17
C PRO A 55 -5.10 -6.70 25.44
N PRO A 56 -4.19 -5.70 25.46
CA PRO A 56 -4.04 -4.81 26.62
C PRO A 56 -5.19 -3.80 26.77
N TRP A 57 -6.05 -3.71 25.75
CA TRP A 57 -7.21 -2.83 25.68
C TRP A 57 -8.45 -3.66 25.28
N ALA A 58 -9.64 -3.19 25.62
CA ALA A 58 -10.89 -3.77 25.09
C ALA A 58 -11.27 -3.14 23.73
N ARG A 59 -10.83 -1.90 23.52
CA ARG A 59 -11.13 -1.04 22.37
C ARG A 59 -9.88 -0.30 21.94
N ALA A 60 -9.55 -0.33 20.66
CA ALA A 60 -8.39 0.38 20.12
C ALA A 60 -8.75 1.17 18.86
N MET A 61 -8.01 2.24 18.59
CA MET A 61 -8.07 2.96 17.32
C MET A 61 -6.67 3.37 16.90
N SER A 62 -6.48 3.62 15.60
CA SER A 62 -5.20 3.99 15.02
C SER A 62 -5.40 4.58 13.63
N ILE A 63 -4.36 5.28 13.18
CA ILE A 63 -4.23 5.76 11.80
C ILE A 63 -2.98 5.10 11.25
N GLN A 64 -3.15 3.89 10.72
CA GLN A 64 -2.05 3.02 10.34
C GLN A 64 -1.49 3.46 8.98
N LYS A 65 -0.17 3.64 8.91
CA LYS A 65 0.55 3.74 7.64
C LYS A 65 0.50 2.39 6.91
N CYS A 66 0.02 2.38 5.67
CA CYS A 66 -0.18 1.16 4.89
C CYS A 66 0.54 1.24 3.55
N VAL A 67 1.07 0.09 3.09
CA VAL A 67 1.68 -0.06 1.77
C VAL A 67 1.10 -1.24 1.00
N ARG A 68 0.76 -1.02 -0.26
CA ARG A 68 0.26 -2.02 -1.23
C ARG A 68 1.08 -2.02 -2.51
N LEU A 69 2.33 -2.45 -2.39
CA LEU A 69 3.32 -2.54 -3.48
C LEU A 69 3.62 -3.99 -3.93
N SER A 70 3.04 -5.00 -3.29
CA SER A 70 3.40 -6.40 -3.53
C SER A 70 2.40 -7.39 -2.94
N GLY A 71 2.44 -8.63 -3.43
CA GLY A 71 1.63 -9.72 -2.90
C GLY A 71 0.17 -9.64 -3.34
N LYS A 72 -0.76 -10.19 -2.53
CA LYS A 72 -2.19 -10.22 -2.84
C LYS A 72 -2.81 -8.82 -2.99
N HIS A 73 -2.32 -7.85 -2.23
CA HIS A 73 -2.79 -6.47 -2.25
C HIS A 73 -1.69 -5.59 -2.88
N ASN A 74 -1.77 -5.46 -4.21
CA ASN A 74 -0.80 -4.75 -5.01
C ASN A 74 -1.54 -3.79 -5.95
N ASP A 75 -1.47 -2.49 -5.66
CA ASP A 75 -2.24 -1.46 -6.35
C ASP A 75 -1.39 -0.72 -7.42
N ILE A 76 -0.26 -1.32 -7.81
CA ILE A 76 0.72 -0.73 -8.74
C ILE A 76 0.14 -0.52 -10.14
N GLU A 77 -0.67 -1.45 -10.65
CA GLU A 77 -1.19 -1.39 -12.02
C GLU A 77 -2.22 -0.25 -12.16
N GLU A 78 -2.97 0.00 -11.10
CA GLU A 78 -4.00 1.03 -10.99
C GLU A 78 -3.43 2.42 -10.64
N LEU A 79 -2.20 2.47 -10.12
CA LEU A 79 -1.56 3.70 -9.64
C LEU A 79 -1.47 4.75 -10.73
N GLY A 80 -1.97 5.96 -10.44
CA GLY A 80 -1.97 7.10 -11.36
C GLY A 80 -3.01 7.02 -12.49
N ARG A 81 -3.55 5.82 -12.79
CA ARG A 81 -4.57 5.58 -13.82
C ARG A 81 -5.99 5.70 -13.29
N THR A 82 -6.19 5.35 -12.02
CA THR A 82 -7.50 5.42 -11.35
C THR A 82 -7.59 6.63 -10.42
N ARG A 83 -8.81 6.92 -9.94
CA ARG A 83 -9.07 8.06 -9.04
C ARG A 83 -8.66 7.82 -7.58
N ARG A 84 -8.43 6.56 -7.17
CA ARG A 84 -8.46 6.15 -5.75
C ARG A 84 -7.35 5.20 -5.27
N HIS A 85 -6.50 4.71 -6.17
CA HIS A 85 -5.43 3.77 -5.81
C HIS A 85 -4.12 4.50 -5.54
N LEU A 86 -3.48 4.11 -4.44
CA LEU A 86 -2.22 4.65 -3.92
C LEU A 86 -1.39 3.46 -3.46
N THR A 87 -0.07 3.56 -3.56
CA THR A 87 0.79 2.50 -3.00
C THR A 87 1.12 2.73 -1.54
N PHE A 88 1.15 3.99 -1.09
CA PHE A 88 1.14 4.37 0.32
C PHE A 88 -0.15 5.10 0.64
N PHE A 89 -0.80 4.73 1.73
CA PHE A 89 -1.99 5.41 2.21
C PHE A 89 -2.13 5.24 3.72
N GLU A 90 -3.01 6.03 4.32
CA GLU A 90 -3.31 5.92 5.74
C GLU A 90 -4.67 5.28 5.96
N MET A 91 -4.73 4.26 6.81
CA MET A 91 -5.97 3.57 7.16
C MET A 91 -6.43 4.01 8.55
N LEU A 92 -7.56 4.72 8.57
CA LEU A 92 -8.33 5.04 9.76
C LEU A 92 -9.04 3.76 10.23
N GLY A 93 -8.85 3.35 11.49
CA GLY A 93 -9.54 2.17 12.00
C GLY A 93 -9.83 2.24 13.50
N ASN A 94 -10.96 1.65 13.86
CA ASN A 94 -11.34 1.31 15.23
C ASN A 94 -11.58 -0.20 15.35
N TRP A 95 -11.18 -0.77 16.48
CA TRP A 95 -11.22 -2.19 16.78
C TRP A 95 -11.89 -2.47 18.12
N SER A 96 -12.61 -3.60 18.17
CA SER A 96 -13.18 -4.19 19.37
C SER A 96 -12.57 -5.56 19.59
N PHE A 97 -12.15 -5.84 20.83
CA PHE A 97 -11.61 -7.14 21.22
C PHE A 97 -12.53 -7.78 22.25
N GLY A 98 -13.57 -8.46 21.76
CA GLY A 98 -14.59 -9.09 22.59
C GLY A 98 -15.46 -8.13 23.41
N ASP A 99 -15.60 -6.87 22.98
CA ASP A 99 -16.35 -5.84 23.72
C ASP A 99 -17.67 -5.44 23.04
N TYR A 100 -17.64 -4.52 22.06
CA TYR A 100 -18.80 -4.14 21.24
C TYR A 100 -18.81 -4.89 19.90
N PHE A 101 -19.96 -4.92 19.21
CA PHE A 101 -20.08 -5.60 17.92
C PHE A 101 -20.86 -4.76 16.90
N LYS A 102 -21.70 -5.40 16.06
CA LYS A 102 -22.36 -4.77 14.90
C LYS A 102 -23.13 -3.49 15.22
N GLU A 103 -23.96 -3.50 16.27
CA GLU A 103 -24.87 -2.39 16.58
C GLU A 103 -24.10 -1.10 16.89
N GLU A 104 -23.12 -1.15 17.78
CA GLU A 104 -22.27 0.01 18.10
C GLU A 104 -21.34 0.37 16.94
N ALA A 105 -20.75 -0.61 16.24
CA ALA A 105 -19.86 -0.35 15.11
C ALA A 105 -20.58 0.45 14.01
N ILE A 106 -21.79 0.03 13.63
CA ILE A 106 -22.61 0.68 12.61
C ILE A 106 -23.09 2.06 13.10
N ARG A 107 -23.59 2.17 14.34
CA ARG A 107 -24.04 3.45 14.91
C ARG A 107 -22.93 4.49 14.97
N TRP A 108 -21.75 4.10 15.46
CA TRP A 108 -20.62 5.01 15.57
C TRP A 108 -20.04 5.38 14.20
N ALA A 109 -20.04 4.46 13.24
CA ALA A 109 -19.66 4.79 11.88
C ALA A 109 -20.59 5.86 11.28
N TRP A 110 -21.91 5.66 11.39
CA TRP A 110 -22.89 6.62 10.90
C TRP A 110 -22.81 7.98 11.58
N GLU A 111 -22.71 8.01 12.91
CA GLU A 111 -22.61 9.24 13.69
C GLU A 111 -21.31 10.00 13.36
N LEU A 112 -20.16 9.31 13.24
CA LEU A 112 -18.93 9.96 12.82
C LEU A 112 -19.09 10.60 11.44
N LEU A 113 -19.62 9.86 10.48
CA LEU A 113 -19.74 10.35 9.10
C LEU A 113 -20.68 11.55 9.00
N THR A 114 -21.88 11.45 9.57
CA THR A 114 -22.93 12.45 9.38
C THR A 114 -22.83 13.63 10.35
N GLU A 115 -22.51 13.38 11.62
CA GLU A 115 -22.45 14.42 12.66
C GLU A 115 -21.03 14.88 12.95
N GLY A 116 -20.08 13.95 13.04
CA GLY A 116 -18.69 14.26 13.39
C GLY A 116 -17.90 14.92 12.26
N ILE A 117 -18.10 14.45 11.03
CA ILE A 117 -17.37 14.87 9.83
C ILE A 117 -18.22 15.75 8.92
N GLY A 118 -19.53 15.50 8.86
CA GLY A 118 -20.48 16.30 8.09
C GLY A 118 -20.69 15.82 6.66
N PHE A 119 -20.55 14.51 6.39
CA PHE A 119 -21.01 13.93 5.13
C PHE A 119 -22.53 14.03 5.03
N ASP A 120 -23.00 14.30 3.80
CA ASP A 120 -24.42 14.24 3.49
C ASP A 120 -24.92 12.79 3.55
N GLY A 121 -25.67 12.45 4.59
CA GLY A 121 -26.26 11.13 4.78
C GLY A 121 -27.15 10.69 3.63
N ASP A 122 -27.71 11.63 2.85
CA ASP A 122 -28.50 11.29 1.67
C ASP A 122 -27.69 10.78 0.48
N ARG A 123 -26.37 10.92 0.55
CA ARG A 123 -25.44 10.40 -0.46
C ARG A 123 -24.74 9.13 -0.01
N LEU A 124 -25.00 8.67 1.21
CA LEU A 124 -24.41 7.45 1.74
C LEU A 124 -25.22 6.22 1.32
N TRP A 125 -24.49 5.21 0.86
CA TRP A 125 -24.98 3.89 0.51
C TRP A 125 -24.21 2.87 1.33
N VAL A 126 -24.84 1.74 1.64
CA VAL A 126 -24.20 0.66 2.38
C VAL A 126 -24.41 -0.66 1.68
N THR A 127 -23.39 -1.51 1.72
CA THR A 127 -23.51 -2.91 1.35
C THR A 127 -23.41 -3.79 2.59
N VAL A 128 -24.05 -4.96 2.57
CA VAL A 128 -23.97 -5.98 3.63
C VAL A 128 -23.84 -7.36 2.98
N HIS A 129 -23.37 -8.35 3.73
CA HIS A 129 -23.33 -9.72 3.23
C HIS A 129 -24.74 -10.29 3.01
N GLU A 130 -24.93 -11.10 1.97
CA GLU A 130 -26.25 -11.67 1.63
C GLU A 130 -26.88 -12.48 2.77
N SER A 131 -26.05 -13.06 3.64
CA SER A 131 -26.47 -13.83 4.81
C SER A 131 -26.56 -13.03 6.12
N ASP A 132 -26.32 -11.72 6.11
CA ASP A 132 -26.25 -10.88 7.32
C ASP A 132 -27.49 -9.99 7.49
N ASP A 133 -28.58 -10.62 7.95
CA ASP A 133 -29.84 -9.92 8.23
C ASP A 133 -29.72 -8.90 9.38
N ASP A 134 -28.82 -9.16 10.34
CA ASP A 134 -28.64 -8.27 11.49
C ASP A 134 -28.10 -6.90 11.05
N ALA A 135 -27.08 -6.89 10.17
CA ALA A 135 -26.48 -5.65 9.70
C ALA A 135 -27.47 -4.81 8.88
N GLU A 136 -28.28 -5.44 8.01
CA GLU A 136 -29.35 -4.75 7.28
C GLU A 136 -30.38 -4.14 8.22
N ALA A 137 -30.84 -4.90 9.23
CA ALA A 137 -31.81 -4.42 10.21
C ALA A 137 -31.27 -3.25 11.02
N ILE A 138 -30.00 -3.27 11.43
CA ILE A 138 -29.38 -2.14 12.13
C ILE A 138 -29.34 -0.90 11.22
N TRP A 139 -28.89 -1.02 9.97
CA TRP A 139 -28.88 0.11 9.03
C TRP A 139 -30.28 0.68 8.77
N HIS A 140 -31.27 -0.19 8.55
CA HIS A 140 -32.61 0.23 8.18
C HIS A 140 -33.45 0.67 9.38
N GLU A 141 -33.63 -0.20 10.36
CA GLU A 141 -34.58 -0.01 11.45
C GLU A 141 -34.04 0.91 12.55
N THR A 142 -32.74 0.80 12.84
CA THR A 142 -32.11 1.60 13.90
C THR A 142 -31.66 2.96 13.41
N LEU A 143 -31.01 3.04 12.24
CA LEU A 143 -30.48 4.29 11.69
C LEU A 143 -31.41 4.98 10.69
N GLY A 144 -32.46 4.30 10.21
CA GLY A 144 -33.45 4.88 9.30
C GLY A 144 -32.96 4.98 7.85
N LEU A 145 -31.88 4.29 7.47
CA LEU A 145 -31.39 4.32 6.10
C LEU A 145 -32.42 3.65 5.17
N PRO A 146 -32.87 4.30 4.07
CA PRO A 146 -33.85 3.69 3.18
C PRO A 146 -33.34 2.38 2.59
N MET A 147 -34.20 1.36 2.50
CA MET A 147 -33.82 0.05 1.95
C MET A 147 -33.31 0.14 0.50
N THR A 148 -33.69 1.18 -0.24
CA THR A 148 -33.16 1.45 -1.59
C THR A 148 -31.67 1.82 -1.61
N ARG A 149 -31.06 2.15 -0.46
CA ARG A 149 -29.63 2.45 -0.30
C ARG A 149 -28.85 1.36 0.44
N ILE A 150 -29.47 0.23 0.72
CA ILE A 150 -28.86 -0.96 1.33
C ILE A 150 -28.82 -2.06 0.28
N GLN A 151 -27.64 -2.61 0.01
CA GLN A 151 -27.47 -3.65 -1.01
C GLN A 151 -26.78 -4.89 -0.43
N ARG A 152 -27.25 -6.06 -0.81
CA ARG A 152 -26.68 -7.34 -0.40
C ARG A 152 -25.71 -7.87 -1.44
N LEU A 153 -24.49 -8.18 -1.05
CA LEU A 153 -23.47 -8.82 -1.88
C LEU A 153 -22.96 -10.11 -1.21
N ASP A 154 -22.34 -11.00 -1.99
CA ASP A 154 -21.75 -12.24 -1.50
C ASP A 154 -20.28 -11.98 -1.11
N LYS A 155 -19.33 -12.42 -1.95
CA LYS A 155 -17.89 -12.44 -1.63
C LYS A 155 -17.30 -11.06 -1.33
N GLU A 156 -17.84 -10.00 -1.92
CA GLU A 156 -17.41 -8.62 -1.68
C GLU A 156 -17.63 -8.20 -0.23
N ASN A 157 -18.67 -8.73 0.43
CA ASN A 157 -19.01 -8.45 1.82
C ASN A 157 -18.63 -9.60 2.77
N PHE A 158 -17.68 -10.45 2.40
CA PHE A 158 -17.10 -11.46 3.29
C PHE A 158 -15.58 -11.27 3.40
N TRP A 159 -15.13 -10.75 4.54
CA TRP A 159 -13.73 -10.41 4.74
C TRP A 159 -12.95 -11.59 5.34
N GLU A 160 -11.71 -11.77 4.88
CA GLU A 160 -10.80 -12.83 5.33
C GLU A 160 -9.39 -12.28 5.55
N MET A 161 -8.79 -12.59 6.70
CA MET A 161 -7.39 -12.19 7.00
C MET A 161 -6.38 -12.78 6.00
N GLY A 162 -6.64 -13.98 5.51
CA GLY A 162 -5.77 -14.72 4.61
C GLY A 162 -6.38 -16.06 4.22
N SER A 163 -5.54 -17.01 3.79
CA SER A 163 -6.00 -18.39 3.55
C SER A 163 -6.51 -19.07 4.83
N THR A 164 -6.02 -18.61 5.98
CA THR A 164 -6.35 -19.08 7.33
C THR A 164 -6.41 -17.91 8.27
N GLY A 165 -7.27 -17.98 9.29
CA GLY A 165 -7.39 -16.98 10.34
C GLY A 165 -8.79 -16.42 10.50
N PRO A 166 -8.95 -15.40 11.36
CA PRO A 166 -10.21 -14.73 11.61
C PRO A 166 -10.84 -14.16 10.33
N CYS A 167 -12.15 -14.27 10.22
CA CYS A 167 -12.96 -13.82 9.09
C CYS A 167 -14.40 -13.53 9.54
N GLY A 168 -15.21 -12.95 8.65
CA GLY A 168 -16.62 -12.73 8.91
C GLY A 168 -17.29 -11.84 7.86
N PRO A 169 -18.61 -11.67 7.95
CA PRO A 169 -19.32 -10.73 7.10
C PRO A 169 -18.83 -9.31 7.35
N SER A 170 -18.94 -8.46 6.35
CA SER A 170 -18.62 -7.04 6.43
C SER A 170 -19.72 -6.17 5.87
N SER A 171 -19.69 -4.89 6.24
CA SER A 171 -20.54 -3.86 5.68
C SER A 171 -19.70 -2.69 5.20
N GLU A 172 -19.82 -2.32 3.92
CA GLU A 172 -19.02 -1.25 3.33
C GLU A 172 -19.88 -0.01 3.09
N ILE A 173 -19.34 1.15 3.46
CA ILE A 173 -19.97 2.44 3.29
C ILE A 173 -19.41 3.11 2.04
N HIS A 174 -20.34 3.56 1.20
CA HIS A 174 -20.07 4.14 -0.10
C HIS A 174 -20.65 5.54 -0.19
N PHE A 175 -19.98 6.43 -0.92
CA PHE A 175 -20.47 7.78 -1.20
C PHE A 175 -20.86 7.93 -2.66
N ASP A 176 -22.09 8.36 -2.92
CA ASP A 176 -22.57 8.72 -4.27
C ASP A 176 -21.96 10.06 -4.69
N CYS A 177 -20.94 10.02 -5.55
CA CYS A 177 -20.25 11.18 -6.11
C CYS A 177 -21.09 11.96 -7.15
N GLY A 178 -22.21 11.40 -7.63
CA GLY A 178 -23.12 12.03 -8.59
C GLY A 178 -23.03 11.46 -10.01
N SER A 179 -24.01 11.80 -10.83
CA SER A 179 -24.23 11.25 -12.17
C SER A 179 -23.11 11.52 -13.19
N GLU A 180 -22.24 12.51 -12.93
CA GLU A 180 -21.08 12.78 -13.78
C GLU A 180 -20.05 11.62 -13.75
N TRP A 181 -20.11 10.77 -12.73
CA TRP A 181 -19.15 9.69 -12.49
C TRP A 181 -19.64 8.30 -12.89
N GLY A 182 -20.88 8.17 -13.35
CA GLY A 182 -21.46 6.90 -13.78
C GLY A 182 -22.96 6.78 -13.55
N ASP A 183 -23.49 5.62 -13.91
CA ASP A 183 -24.92 5.33 -13.86
C ASP A 183 -25.43 5.09 -12.44
N GLU A 184 -26.72 5.31 -12.23
CA GLU A 184 -27.41 4.96 -10.98
C GLU A 184 -27.48 3.44 -10.77
N GLY A 185 -27.74 3.04 -9.53
CA GLY A 185 -27.94 1.63 -9.17
C GLY A 185 -27.22 1.21 -7.90
N GLY A 186 -26.58 2.14 -7.18
CA GLY A 186 -25.81 1.84 -5.98
C GLY A 186 -24.50 1.09 -6.28
N PRO A 187 -23.72 0.75 -5.24
CA PRO A 187 -22.47 -0.01 -5.37
C PRO A 187 -22.57 -1.32 -6.19
N ALA A 188 -23.70 -2.01 -6.15
CA ALA A 188 -23.90 -3.32 -6.78
C ALA A 188 -24.20 -3.26 -8.28
N HIS A 189 -24.84 -2.18 -8.75
CA HIS A 189 -25.38 -2.11 -10.12
C HIS A 189 -25.01 -0.82 -10.86
N GLY A 190 -24.55 0.19 -10.14
CA GLY A 190 -24.01 1.41 -10.73
C GLY A 190 -22.72 1.14 -11.50
N SER A 191 -22.38 2.08 -12.37
CA SER A 191 -21.19 1.99 -13.22
C SER A 191 -20.17 3.07 -12.88
N GLY A 192 -18.96 2.91 -13.41
CA GLY A 192 -17.90 3.91 -13.29
C GLY A 192 -17.40 4.07 -11.86
N ASP A 193 -17.11 5.32 -11.50
CA ASP A 193 -16.54 5.71 -10.20
C ASP A 193 -17.55 6.55 -9.39
N ARG A 194 -18.86 6.33 -9.60
CA ARG A 194 -19.92 7.07 -8.91
C ARG A 194 -20.01 6.71 -7.44
N TYR A 195 -20.03 5.42 -7.09
CA TYR A 195 -20.16 4.96 -5.72
C TYR A 195 -18.78 4.56 -5.20
N VAL A 196 -18.16 5.44 -4.40
CA VAL A 196 -16.80 5.22 -3.89
C VAL A 196 -16.86 4.59 -2.51
N GLU A 197 -16.37 3.36 -2.37
CA GLU A 197 -16.07 2.73 -1.08
C GLU A 197 -14.98 3.53 -0.36
N PHE A 198 -15.28 3.92 0.87
CA PHE A 198 -14.35 4.69 1.70
C PHE A 198 -14.26 4.20 3.15
N TRP A 199 -15.14 3.31 3.61
CA TRP A 199 -15.01 2.69 4.92
C TRP A 199 -15.62 1.29 4.94
N ASN A 200 -14.84 0.28 5.35
CA ASN A 200 -15.29 -1.09 5.53
C ASN A 200 -15.40 -1.42 7.04
N LEU A 201 -16.53 -2.00 7.46
CA LEU A 201 -16.81 -2.50 8.80
C LEU A 201 -16.85 -4.03 8.78
N VAL A 202 -15.84 -4.69 9.34
CA VAL A 202 -15.73 -6.14 9.39
C VAL A 202 -16.19 -6.68 10.73
N PHE A 203 -17.12 -7.64 10.69
CA PHE A 203 -17.72 -8.28 11.85
C PHE A 203 -17.08 -9.66 12.04
N MET A 204 -15.90 -9.70 12.66
CA MET A 204 -15.11 -10.92 12.83
C MET A 204 -15.81 -11.85 13.82
N SER A 205 -16.45 -12.90 13.31
CA SER A 205 -17.19 -13.89 14.11
C SER A 205 -16.70 -15.32 13.89
N GLN A 206 -15.89 -15.57 12.87
CA GLN A 206 -15.49 -16.91 12.46
C GLN A 206 -13.97 -17.02 12.27
N PHE A 207 -13.47 -18.24 12.27
CA PHE A 207 -12.09 -18.60 11.98
C PHE A 207 -12.06 -19.58 10.81
N ARG A 208 -11.26 -19.27 9.79
CA ARG A 208 -11.01 -20.16 8.66
C ARG A 208 -9.79 -21.04 8.89
N HIS A 209 -10.01 -22.35 8.80
CA HIS A 209 -8.97 -23.37 8.90
C HIS A 209 -8.29 -23.64 7.55
N PRO A 210 -7.10 -24.28 7.54
CA PRO A 210 -6.38 -24.63 6.32
C PRO A 210 -7.19 -25.46 5.31
N ASP A 211 -8.13 -26.27 5.78
CA ASP A 211 -9.03 -27.10 4.98
C ASP A 211 -10.27 -26.34 4.46
N ARG A 212 -10.31 -25.01 4.66
CA ARG A 212 -11.41 -24.08 4.36
C ARG A 212 -12.65 -24.22 5.25
N SER A 213 -12.66 -25.11 6.24
CA SER A 213 -13.76 -25.15 7.22
C SER A 213 -13.80 -23.87 8.06
N LEU A 214 -15.00 -23.55 8.58
CA LEU A 214 -15.25 -22.38 9.42
C LEU A 214 -15.69 -22.84 10.82
N THR A 215 -15.16 -22.19 11.85
CA THR A 215 -15.59 -22.35 13.24
C THR A 215 -15.84 -20.98 13.87
N ASP A 216 -16.77 -20.89 14.81
CA ASP A 216 -17.03 -19.62 15.51
C ASP A 216 -15.84 -19.21 16.38
N LEU A 217 -15.57 -17.90 16.42
CA LEU A 217 -14.57 -17.33 17.32
C LEU A 217 -15.12 -17.33 18.76
N PRO A 218 -14.28 -17.57 19.78
CA PRO A 218 -14.70 -17.48 21.18
C PRO A 218 -15.22 -16.10 21.58
N GLN A 219 -14.72 -15.06 20.92
CA GLN A 219 -15.14 -13.68 21.08
C GLN A 219 -15.33 -13.06 19.70
N HIS A 220 -16.43 -12.34 19.54
CA HIS A 220 -16.67 -11.55 18.33
C HIS A 220 -15.88 -10.25 18.41
N ASN A 221 -15.27 -9.88 17.30
CA ASN A 221 -14.40 -8.71 17.21
C ASN A 221 -14.88 -7.76 16.10
N ILE A 222 -14.43 -6.51 16.20
CA ILE A 222 -14.64 -5.52 15.15
C ILE A 222 -13.28 -5.12 14.59
N ASP A 223 -13.19 -5.11 13.27
CA ASP A 223 -12.12 -4.49 12.50
C ASP A 223 -12.75 -3.51 11.52
N THR A 224 -12.21 -2.30 11.43
CA THR A 224 -12.67 -1.32 10.46
C THR A 224 -11.48 -0.69 9.76
N GLY A 225 -11.68 -0.30 8.50
CA GLY A 225 -10.65 0.34 7.71
C GLY A 225 -11.25 1.35 6.73
N GLY A 226 -10.89 2.62 6.90
CA GLY A 226 -11.23 3.70 5.97
C GLY A 226 -9.97 4.39 5.44
N GLY A 227 -9.85 4.51 4.12
CA GLY A 227 -8.69 5.17 3.51
C GLY A 227 -8.76 6.69 3.68
N LEU A 228 -7.85 7.28 4.46
CA LEU A 228 -7.82 8.71 4.76
C LEU A 228 -7.87 9.58 3.51
N GLU A 229 -7.08 9.25 2.49
CA GLU A 229 -7.05 10.01 1.24
C GLU A 229 -8.35 9.91 0.45
N ARG A 230 -9.07 8.79 0.54
CA ARG A 230 -10.41 8.66 -0.07
C ARG A 230 -11.42 9.52 0.68
N TRP A 231 -11.38 9.55 2.00
CA TRP A 231 -12.22 10.46 2.78
C TRP A 231 -11.95 11.92 2.41
N LEU A 232 -10.68 12.32 2.31
CA LEU A 232 -10.31 13.67 1.89
C LEU A 232 -10.79 13.99 0.48
N MET A 233 -10.64 13.07 -0.47
CA MET A 233 -11.13 13.24 -1.84
C MET A 233 -12.61 13.60 -1.84
N LEU A 234 -13.42 12.85 -1.08
CA LEU A 234 -14.86 13.07 -0.98
C LEU A 234 -15.20 14.37 -0.23
N LEU A 235 -14.54 14.65 0.90
CA LEU A 235 -14.78 15.85 1.72
C LEU A 235 -14.38 17.15 1.05
N GLN A 236 -13.36 17.10 0.19
CA GLN A 236 -12.88 18.26 -0.56
C GLN A 236 -13.58 18.41 -1.90
N GLY A 237 -14.39 17.42 -2.30
CA GLY A 237 -15.09 17.42 -3.59
C GLY A 237 -14.13 17.44 -4.77
N VAL A 238 -12.95 16.82 -4.62
CA VAL A 238 -11.92 16.81 -5.66
C VAL A 238 -11.97 15.50 -6.46
N PRO A 239 -11.56 15.52 -7.75
CA PRO A 239 -11.83 14.39 -8.63
C PRO A 239 -11.00 13.15 -8.28
N THR A 240 -9.80 13.28 -7.70
CA THR A 240 -8.97 12.12 -7.35
C THR A 240 -8.28 12.30 -6.00
N VAL A 241 -7.82 11.20 -5.41
CA VAL A 241 -6.99 11.24 -4.18
C VAL A 241 -5.72 12.08 -4.35
N PHE A 242 -5.24 12.24 -5.58
CA PHE A 242 -4.07 13.04 -5.94
C PHE A 242 -4.31 14.55 -5.88
N ASP A 243 -5.58 14.97 -5.88
CA ASP A 243 -5.98 16.38 -5.79
C ASP A 243 -6.19 16.83 -4.35
N THR A 244 -6.08 15.91 -3.38
CA THR A 244 -6.24 16.20 -1.96
C THR A 244 -5.05 16.97 -1.40
N ASP A 245 -5.23 17.69 -0.30
CA ASP A 245 -4.14 18.34 0.44
C ASP A 245 -3.06 17.36 0.95
N ALA A 246 -3.36 16.07 1.03
CA ALA A 246 -2.41 15.03 1.40
C ALA A 246 -1.41 14.66 0.28
N VAL A 247 -1.76 14.90 -0.99
CA VAL A 247 -0.96 14.42 -2.14
C VAL A 247 -0.63 15.54 -3.14
N ARG A 248 -1.55 16.48 -3.38
CA ARG A 248 -1.37 17.58 -4.32
C ARG A 248 -0.06 18.35 -4.14
N PRO A 249 0.39 18.65 -2.89
CA PRO A 249 1.64 19.40 -2.73
C PRO A 249 2.89 18.64 -3.14
N LEU A 250 2.84 17.30 -3.26
CA LEU A 250 3.92 16.51 -3.84
C LEU A 250 3.91 16.59 -5.36
N ILE A 251 2.72 16.56 -5.97
CA ILE A 251 2.58 16.76 -7.42
C ILE A 251 3.14 18.12 -7.84
N GLU A 252 2.86 19.18 -7.07
CA GLU A 252 3.39 20.53 -7.32
C GLU A 252 4.93 20.57 -7.37
N VAL A 253 5.61 19.75 -6.55
CA VAL A 253 7.08 19.62 -6.62
C VAL A 253 7.50 18.98 -7.94
N VAL A 254 6.81 17.91 -8.38
CA VAL A 254 7.12 17.28 -9.68
C VAL A 254 6.83 18.23 -10.84
N GLU A 255 5.74 19.01 -10.78
CA GLU A 255 5.43 20.07 -11.77
C GLU A 255 6.58 21.08 -11.84
N ALA A 256 7.08 21.56 -10.68
CA ALA A 256 8.16 22.53 -10.61
C ALA A 256 9.49 22.00 -11.16
N VAL A 257 9.80 20.72 -10.92
CA VAL A 257 11.05 20.09 -11.38
C VAL A 257 11.00 19.72 -12.86
N SER A 258 9.85 19.22 -13.34
CA SER A 258 9.69 18.77 -14.73
C SER A 258 9.29 19.88 -15.71
N GLY A 259 8.64 20.93 -15.23
CA GLY A 259 7.95 21.91 -16.08
C GLY A 259 6.66 21.38 -16.71
N THR A 260 6.24 20.15 -16.40
CA THR A 260 4.98 19.56 -16.87
C THR A 260 3.84 20.00 -15.96
N ARG A 261 2.70 20.38 -16.53
CA ARG A 261 1.51 20.80 -15.79
C ARG A 261 0.56 19.64 -15.55
N TYR A 262 0.10 19.49 -14.31
CA TYR A 262 -0.91 18.52 -13.90
C TYR A 262 -2.31 18.94 -14.31
N GLY A 263 -3.14 17.97 -14.70
CA GLY A 263 -4.53 18.16 -15.14
C GLY A 263 -4.68 18.33 -16.64
N ALA A 264 -3.61 18.14 -17.42
CA ALA A 264 -3.66 18.08 -18.88
C ALA A 264 -4.15 16.71 -19.39
N GLY A 265 -4.26 15.70 -18.51
CA GLY A 265 -4.63 14.34 -18.83
C GLY A 265 -3.50 13.50 -19.42
N GLY A 266 -3.82 12.25 -19.74
CA GLY A 266 -2.92 11.33 -20.44
C GLY A 266 -1.69 10.89 -19.61
N ARG A 267 -0.60 10.56 -20.31
CA ARG A 267 0.60 9.95 -19.70
C ARG A 267 1.34 10.90 -18.74
N GLY A 268 1.25 12.20 -18.95
CA GLY A 268 1.89 13.20 -18.08
C GLY A 268 1.32 13.17 -16.67
N ASP A 269 -0.01 13.19 -16.54
CA ASP A 269 -0.69 13.11 -15.25
C ASP A 269 -0.40 11.79 -14.53
N VAL A 270 -0.39 10.67 -15.25
CA VAL A 270 -0.02 9.36 -14.68
C VAL A 270 1.39 9.40 -14.10
N ALA A 271 2.37 9.92 -14.84
CA ALA A 271 3.75 10.01 -14.37
C ALA A 271 3.89 10.94 -13.15
N LEU A 272 3.23 12.10 -13.15
CA LEU A 272 3.22 13.04 -12.02
C LEU A 272 2.65 12.36 -10.75
N ARG A 273 1.52 11.65 -10.89
CA ARG A 273 0.86 10.91 -9.80
C ARG A 273 1.72 9.78 -9.24
N VAL A 274 2.31 8.97 -10.12
CA VAL A 274 3.18 7.84 -9.72
C VAL A 274 4.40 8.35 -8.95
N VAL A 275 5.03 9.43 -9.41
CA VAL A 275 6.19 10.03 -8.73
C VAL A 275 5.80 10.56 -7.34
N ALA A 276 4.68 11.29 -7.24
CA ALA A 276 4.20 11.83 -5.97
C ALA A 276 3.86 10.73 -4.96
N ASP A 277 3.16 9.68 -5.39
CA ASP A 277 2.81 8.57 -4.52
C ASP A 277 4.04 7.76 -4.06
N HIS A 278 4.94 7.42 -4.98
CA HIS A 278 6.15 6.68 -4.64
C HIS A 278 7.09 7.44 -3.72
N ALA A 279 7.14 8.78 -3.79
CA ALA A 279 7.89 9.58 -2.83
C ALA A 279 7.47 9.27 -1.38
N ARG A 280 6.16 9.08 -1.14
CA ARG A 280 5.63 8.69 0.18
C ARG A 280 6.04 7.27 0.55
N SER A 281 5.76 6.30 -0.31
CA SER A 281 6.09 4.89 -0.07
C SER A 281 7.59 4.67 0.20
N ILE A 282 8.45 5.26 -0.61
CA ILE A 282 9.91 5.17 -0.47
C ILE A 282 10.37 5.78 0.86
N SER A 283 9.83 6.97 1.21
CA SER A 283 10.23 7.67 2.43
C SER A 283 9.95 6.84 3.68
N PHE A 284 8.72 6.32 3.81
CA PHE A 284 8.35 5.52 4.97
C PHE A 284 9.03 4.16 5.01
N LEU A 285 9.20 3.48 3.87
CA LEU A 285 9.86 2.17 3.85
C LEU A 285 11.33 2.28 4.27
N ILE A 286 12.05 3.30 3.81
CA ILE A 286 13.45 3.51 4.23
C ILE A 286 13.51 3.97 5.69
N ALA A 287 12.59 4.82 6.14
CA ALA A 287 12.51 5.24 7.53
C ALA A 287 12.25 4.04 8.48
N ASP A 288 11.45 3.07 8.04
CA ASP A 288 11.22 1.80 8.76
C ASP A 288 12.34 0.75 8.54
N GLY A 289 13.49 1.17 8.00
CA GLY A 289 14.72 0.37 7.94
C GLY A 289 14.91 -0.48 6.68
N VAL A 290 14.07 -0.32 5.65
CA VAL A 290 14.25 -1.08 4.40
C VAL A 290 15.37 -0.48 3.55
N VAL A 291 16.41 -1.28 3.32
CA VAL A 291 17.55 -0.90 2.46
C VAL A 291 17.33 -1.41 1.03
N PRO A 292 17.45 -0.56 0.00
CA PRO A 292 17.34 -0.98 -1.41
C PRO A 292 18.32 -2.11 -1.77
N SER A 293 17.79 -3.22 -2.29
CA SER A 293 18.56 -4.43 -2.61
C SER A 293 17.99 -5.14 -3.86
N ASN A 294 18.53 -6.31 -4.22
CA ASN A 294 18.01 -7.13 -5.34
C ASN A 294 17.02 -8.21 -4.88
N GLU A 295 16.70 -8.28 -3.58
CA GLU A 295 15.91 -9.37 -3.00
C GLU A 295 14.87 -8.82 -2.02
N ASP A 296 13.76 -9.55 -1.87
CA ASP A 296 12.68 -9.28 -0.92
C ASP A 296 12.21 -7.82 -0.87
N ARG A 297 12.06 -7.26 0.34
CA ARG A 297 11.60 -5.88 0.59
C ARG A 297 12.52 -4.85 -0.04
N GLY A 298 13.83 -5.12 -0.06
CA GLY A 298 14.82 -4.25 -0.67
C GLY A 298 14.65 -4.14 -2.18
N TYR A 299 14.25 -5.23 -2.86
CA TYR A 299 13.88 -5.18 -4.27
C TYR A 299 12.65 -4.29 -4.50
N VAL A 300 11.63 -4.40 -3.65
CA VAL A 300 10.40 -3.58 -3.79
C VAL A 300 10.71 -2.09 -3.68
N VAL A 301 11.49 -1.67 -2.67
CA VAL A 301 11.90 -0.26 -2.52
C VAL A 301 12.78 0.18 -3.69
N ARG A 302 13.74 -0.66 -4.12
CA ARG A 302 14.56 -0.36 -5.31
C ARG A 302 13.69 -0.19 -6.55
N SER A 303 12.68 -1.04 -6.74
CA SER A 303 11.78 -0.98 -7.88
C SER A 303 10.92 0.29 -7.84
N ALA A 304 10.39 0.68 -6.67
CA ALA A 304 9.65 1.94 -6.51
C ALA A 304 10.52 3.16 -6.81
N ILE A 305 11.76 3.20 -6.32
CA ILE A 305 12.75 4.26 -6.64
C ILE A 305 12.95 4.34 -8.14
N ARG A 306 13.25 3.20 -8.78
CA ARG A 306 13.51 3.16 -10.23
C ARG A 306 12.28 3.53 -11.04
N ARG A 307 11.07 3.15 -10.61
CA ARG A 307 9.81 3.56 -11.26
C ARG A 307 9.64 5.07 -11.19
N ALA A 308 9.82 5.67 -10.02
CA ALA A 308 9.73 7.13 -9.86
C ALA A 308 10.77 7.84 -10.75
N VAL A 309 12.01 7.37 -10.79
CA VAL A 309 13.06 7.95 -11.64
C VAL A 309 12.74 7.80 -13.13
N THR A 310 12.27 6.64 -13.57
CA THR A 310 11.88 6.40 -14.97
C THR A 310 10.69 7.28 -15.38
N ARG A 311 9.67 7.40 -14.54
CA ARG A 311 8.54 8.32 -14.78
C ARG A 311 8.98 9.79 -14.78
N GLY A 312 9.89 10.17 -13.89
CA GLY A 312 10.52 11.49 -13.91
C GLY A 312 11.28 11.75 -15.22
N HIS A 313 12.00 10.75 -15.75
CA HIS A 313 12.69 10.86 -17.03
C HIS A 313 11.73 11.05 -18.21
N GLN A 314 10.59 10.34 -18.22
CA GLN A 314 9.52 10.55 -19.22
C GLN A 314 8.93 11.96 -19.19
N LEU A 315 8.96 12.61 -18.02
CA LEU A 315 8.57 14.01 -17.84
C LEU A 315 9.68 15.00 -18.22
N GLY A 316 10.83 14.54 -18.71
CA GLY A 316 11.97 15.37 -19.09
C GLY A 316 12.92 15.72 -17.94
N ILE A 317 12.81 15.07 -16.78
CA ILE A 317 13.69 15.36 -15.64
C ILE A 317 15.07 14.69 -15.82
N GLU A 318 16.06 15.50 -16.18
CA GLU A 318 17.44 15.03 -16.42
C GLU A 318 18.33 15.00 -15.17
N ARG A 319 17.94 15.71 -14.10
CA ARG A 319 18.74 15.84 -12.86
C ARG A 319 18.12 15.04 -11.70
N PRO A 320 18.92 14.62 -10.69
CA PRO A 320 18.38 14.01 -9.48
C PRO A 320 17.32 14.89 -8.81
N PHE A 321 16.25 14.28 -8.33
CA PHE A 321 15.11 15.00 -7.74
C PHE A 321 14.44 14.29 -6.57
N LEU A 322 14.73 13.00 -6.33
CA LEU A 322 14.04 12.24 -5.28
C LEU A 322 14.32 12.77 -3.87
N ARG A 323 15.50 13.35 -3.63
CA ARG A 323 15.80 13.98 -2.34
C ARG A 323 14.82 15.13 -2.02
N THR A 324 14.54 15.99 -2.99
CA THR A 324 13.55 17.07 -2.84
C THR A 324 12.15 16.53 -2.60
N MET A 325 11.79 15.42 -3.26
CA MET A 325 10.49 14.75 -3.04
C MET A 325 10.38 14.16 -1.62
N VAL A 326 11.45 13.57 -1.09
CA VAL A 326 11.53 13.06 0.28
C VAL A 326 11.41 14.21 1.28
N GLU A 327 12.17 15.29 1.09
CA GLU A 327 12.11 16.48 1.94
C GLU A 327 10.67 17.02 2.02
N ARG A 328 9.99 17.14 0.88
CA ARG A 328 8.59 17.55 0.84
C ARG A 328 7.65 16.56 1.54
N THR A 329 7.90 15.27 1.40
CA THR A 329 7.11 14.22 2.09
C THR A 329 7.22 14.37 3.61
N ILE A 330 8.43 14.60 4.11
CA ILE A 330 8.71 14.79 5.54
C ILE A 330 8.04 16.07 6.06
N GLU A 331 8.08 17.16 5.30
CA GLU A 331 7.36 18.39 5.67
C GLU A 331 5.85 18.18 5.79
N LEU A 332 5.26 17.37 4.90
CA LEU A 332 3.81 17.15 4.87
C LEU A 332 3.32 16.18 5.97
N LEU A 333 4.13 15.17 6.30
CA LEU A 333 3.70 14.05 7.15
C LEU A 333 4.46 13.96 8.48
N GLY A 334 5.52 14.75 8.67
CA GLY A 334 6.39 14.67 9.85
C GLY A 334 5.70 15.02 11.18
N ASP A 335 4.67 15.87 11.15
CA ASP A 335 3.87 16.17 12.35
C ASP A 335 3.01 14.97 12.78
N ALA A 336 2.50 14.19 11.81
CA ALA A 336 1.70 12.98 12.08
C ALA A 336 2.60 11.78 12.40
N TYR A 337 3.81 11.75 11.85
CA TYR A 337 4.79 10.66 11.96
C TYR A 337 6.16 11.21 12.37
N PRO A 338 6.39 11.47 13.68
CA PRO A 338 7.62 12.08 14.19
C PRO A 338 8.91 11.28 13.92
N GLU A 339 8.79 10.00 13.57
CA GLU A 339 9.92 9.18 13.12
C GLU A 339 10.50 9.65 11.77
N LEU A 340 9.70 10.28 10.90
CA LEU A 340 10.15 10.74 9.59
C LEU A 340 11.21 11.84 9.66
N PRO A 341 11.02 12.95 10.41
CA PRO A 341 12.07 13.94 10.61
C PRO A 341 13.36 13.35 11.18
N GLY A 342 13.26 12.38 12.09
CA GLY A 342 14.42 11.69 12.67
C GLY A 342 15.21 10.88 11.65
N ALA A 343 14.53 10.32 10.64
CA ALA A 343 15.14 9.53 9.56
C ALA A 343 15.53 10.36 8.32
N ALA A 344 15.33 11.68 8.32
CA ALA A 344 15.45 12.52 7.12
C ALA A 344 16.79 12.36 6.36
N ALA A 345 17.91 12.35 7.08
CA ALA A 345 19.23 12.18 6.48
C ALA A 345 19.41 10.78 5.86
N LEU A 346 19.01 9.73 6.59
CA LEU A 346 19.08 8.34 6.12
C LEU A 346 18.28 8.14 4.83
N VAL A 347 17.04 8.63 4.82
CA VAL A 347 16.14 8.52 3.65
C VAL A 347 16.70 9.32 2.48
N GLY A 348 17.06 10.58 2.70
CA GLY A 348 17.62 11.47 1.67
C GLY A 348 18.87 10.91 1.00
N ASP A 349 19.86 10.51 1.80
CA ASP A 349 21.14 9.98 1.30
C ASP A 349 20.96 8.64 0.56
N THR A 350 19.99 7.83 0.99
CA THR A 350 19.70 6.53 0.37
C THR A 350 19.04 6.71 -1.00
N VAL A 351 18.02 7.58 -1.12
CA VAL A 351 17.38 7.83 -2.42
C VAL A 351 18.32 8.53 -3.40
N GLU A 352 19.14 9.46 -2.91
CA GLU A 352 20.11 10.18 -3.73
C GLU A 352 21.15 9.23 -4.33
N ARG A 353 21.70 8.33 -3.51
CA ARG A 353 22.67 7.31 -3.97
C ARG A 353 22.08 6.35 -4.99
N GLU A 354 20.87 5.83 -4.74
CA GLU A 354 20.23 4.89 -5.66
C GLU A 354 19.81 5.57 -6.98
N GLU A 355 19.29 6.80 -6.92
CA GLU A 355 18.96 7.59 -8.09
C GLU A 355 20.21 7.88 -8.94
N HIS A 356 21.30 8.33 -8.32
CA HIS A 356 22.57 8.57 -9.03
C HIS A 356 23.09 7.33 -9.73
N ARG A 357 23.03 6.16 -9.07
CA ARG A 357 23.47 4.90 -9.66
C ARG A 357 22.61 4.50 -10.86
N PHE A 358 21.29 4.57 -10.73
CA PHE A 358 20.39 4.16 -11.81
C PHE A 358 20.42 5.11 -13.02
N ARG A 359 20.60 6.41 -12.79
CA ARG A 359 20.71 7.41 -13.87
C ARG A 359 21.86 7.15 -14.84
N GLN A 360 22.92 6.45 -14.40
CA GLN A 360 24.04 6.07 -15.27
C GLN A 360 23.62 5.19 -16.44
N THR A 361 22.58 4.37 -16.27
CA THR A 361 22.07 3.43 -17.29
C THR A 361 20.69 3.79 -17.82
N LEU A 362 19.98 4.70 -17.15
CA LEU A 362 18.60 5.08 -17.44
C LEU A 362 18.39 5.56 -18.88
N ALA A 363 19.19 6.50 -19.37
CA ALA A 363 18.99 7.09 -20.69
C ALA A 363 19.17 6.05 -21.81
N ALA A 364 20.22 5.21 -21.71
CA ALA A 364 20.47 4.15 -22.67
C ALA A 364 19.41 3.04 -22.61
N GLY A 365 18.96 2.67 -21.41
CA GLY A 365 17.87 1.72 -21.22
C GLY A 365 16.53 2.23 -21.75
N SER A 366 16.21 3.50 -21.50
CA SER A 366 14.98 4.14 -21.99
C SER A 366 14.95 4.20 -23.52
N ALA A 367 16.05 4.61 -24.15
CA ALA A 367 16.17 4.64 -25.60
C ALA A 367 16.04 3.25 -26.24
N LEU A 368 16.62 2.21 -25.59
CA LEU A 368 16.46 0.83 -26.04
C LEU A 368 14.99 0.38 -25.97
N LEU A 369 14.34 0.64 -24.84
CA LEU A 369 12.93 0.29 -24.64
C LEU A 369 12.04 1.01 -25.65
N GLU A 370 12.17 2.32 -25.80
CA GLU A 370 11.42 3.11 -26.80
C GLU A 370 11.60 2.56 -28.22
N GLY A 371 12.80 2.12 -28.58
CA GLY A 371 13.10 1.49 -29.85
C GLY A 371 12.32 0.19 -30.09
N GLU A 372 12.12 -0.65 -29.06
CA GLU A 372 11.31 -1.87 -29.17
C GLU A 372 9.81 -1.59 -29.13
N LEU A 373 9.37 -0.60 -28.32
CA LEU A 373 7.97 -0.17 -28.30
C LEU A 373 7.49 0.26 -29.68
N ALA A 374 8.34 0.96 -30.44
CA ALA A 374 8.05 1.36 -31.82
C ALA A 374 7.88 0.18 -32.79
N LYS A 375 8.39 -1.02 -32.45
CA LYS A 375 8.28 -2.24 -33.27
C LYS A 375 7.07 -3.10 -32.92
N GLY A 376 6.33 -2.77 -31.86
CA GLY A 376 5.07 -3.43 -31.51
C GLY A 376 5.19 -4.68 -30.63
N VAL A 377 6.40 -5.08 -30.21
CA VAL A 377 6.64 -6.13 -29.21
C VAL A 377 7.99 -5.89 -28.53
N VAL A 378 8.09 -6.15 -27.23
CA VAL A 378 9.39 -6.15 -26.51
C VAL A 378 9.86 -7.61 -26.36
N PRO A 379 10.91 -8.03 -27.10
CA PRO A 379 11.44 -9.38 -27.01
C PRO A 379 11.96 -9.73 -25.60
N GLY A 380 11.87 -11.00 -25.22
CA GLY A 380 12.25 -11.44 -23.87
C GLY A 380 13.74 -11.29 -23.56
N ASP A 381 14.61 -11.43 -24.57
CA ASP A 381 16.05 -11.17 -24.45
C ASP A 381 16.36 -9.68 -24.27
N VAL A 382 15.59 -8.79 -24.90
CA VAL A 382 15.70 -7.34 -24.70
C VAL A 382 15.16 -6.95 -23.32
N ALA A 383 14.02 -7.48 -22.89
CA ALA A 383 13.49 -7.28 -21.54
C ALA A 383 14.50 -7.78 -20.49
N PHE A 384 15.15 -8.92 -20.74
CA PHE A 384 16.20 -9.44 -19.87
C PHE A 384 17.42 -8.51 -19.83
N LYS A 385 17.84 -7.98 -20.99
CA LYS A 385 18.92 -7.01 -21.06
C LYS A 385 18.59 -5.70 -20.32
N LEU A 386 17.36 -5.20 -20.46
CA LEU A 386 16.86 -4.04 -19.71
C LEU A 386 16.97 -4.29 -18.20
N HIS A 387 16.57 -5.46 -17.74
CA HIS A 387 16.67 -5.85 -16.33
C HIS A 387 18.11 -6.03 -15.85
N ASP A 388 18.88 -6.89 -16.51
CA ASP A 388 20.21 -7.31 -16.06
C ASP A 388 21.28 -6.23 -16.27
N THR A 389 21.31 -5.62 -17.46
CA THR A 389 22.35 -4.66 -17.82
C THR A 389 21.99 -3.23 -17.44
N PHE A 390 20.75 -2.81 -17.70
CA PHE A 390 20.33 -1.43 -17.48
C PHE A 390 19.63 -1.21 -16.14
N GLY A 391 19.28 -2.29 -15.43
CA GLY A 391 18.65 -2.24 -14.13
C GLY A 391 17.18 -1.85 -14.16
N PHE A 392 16.45 -2.09 -15.24
CA PHE A 392 15.01 -1.84 -15.28
C PHE A 392 14.26 -3.03 -14.70
N PRO A 393 13.56 -2.90 -13.56
CA PRO A 393 12.57 -3.88 -13.14
C PRO A 393 11.68 -4.32 -14.30
N ILE A 394 11.40 -5.62 -14.41
CA ILE A 394 10.56 -6.16 -15.48
C ILE A 394 9.17 -5.52 -15.44
N GLU A 395 8.67 -5.23 -14.24
CA GLU A 395 7.36 -4.61 -14.02
C GLU A 395 7.29 -3.21 -14.67
N ILE A 396 8.38 -2.43 -14.64
CA ILE A 396 8.44 -1.11 -15.29
C ILE A 396 8.43 -1.27 -16.81
N THR A 397 9.12 -2.30 -17.32
CA THR A 397 9.14 -2.60 -18.76
C THR A 397 7.75 -2.97 -19.26
N GLU A 398 7.04 -3.83 -18.53
CA GLU A 398 5.67 -4.24 -18.82
C GLU A 398 4.67 -3.08 -18.72
N GLU A 399 4.83 -2.22 -17.71
CA GLU A 399 4.00 -1.04 -17.51
C GLU A 399 4.16 -0.04 -18.67
N MET A 400 5.40 0.22 -19.09
CA MET A 400 5.68 1.09 -20.23
C MET A 400 5.21 0.50 -21.56
N ALA A 401 5.31 -0.83 -21.72
CA ALA A 401 4.76 -1.53 -22.89
C ALA A 401 3.24 -1.43 -22.94
N THR A 402 2.56 -1.66 -21.81
CA THR A 402 1.11 -1.52 -21.67
C THR A 402 0.65 -0.10 -22.01
N ASP A 403 1.34 0.93 -21.51
CA ASP A 403 1.05 2.33 -21.85
C ASP A 403 1.16 2.62 -23.36
N ALA A 404 2.04 1.89 -24.06
CA ALA A 404 2.25 1.98 -25.50
C ALA A 404 1.33 1.05 -26.33
N GLY A 405 0.50 0.22 -25.69
CA GLY A 405 -0.34 -0.78 -26.36
C GLY A 405 0.48 -1.95 -26.92
N VAL A 406 1.63 -2.24 -26.32
CA VAL A 406 2.60 -3.25 -26.74
C VAL A 406 2.72 -4.33 -25.67
N THR A 407 2.99 -5.57 -26.08
CA THR A 407 3.24 -6.69 -25.15
C THR A 407 4.74 -6.96 -24.96
N VAL A 408 5.08 -7.49 -23.78
CA VAL A 408 6.41 -8.00 -23.47
C VAL A 408 6.38 -9.52 -23.56
N ASP A 409 7.38 -10.13 -24.20
CA ASP A 409 7.57 -11.58 -24.18
C ASP A 409 8.10 -12.02 -22.81
N ARG A 410 7.16 -12.21 -21.87
CA ARG A 410 7.45 -12.62 -20.49
C ARG A 410 8.06 -14.03 -20.43
N ALA A 411 7.62 -14.94 -21.29
CA ALA A 411 8.14 -16.30 -21.33
C ALA A 411 9.62 -16.32 -21.75
N GLY A 412 9.99 -15.54 -22.76
CA GLY A 412 11.38 -15.36 -23.18
C GLY A 412 12.25 -14.71 -22.09
N PHE A 413 11.72 -13.72 -21.38
CA PHE A 413 12.40 -13.11 -20.22
C PHE A 413 12.66 -14.14 -19.11
N ASP A 414 11.64 -14.91 -18.72
CA ASP A 414 11.75 -15.92 -17.67
C ASP A 414 12.75 -17.03 -18.04
N ALA A 415 12.77 -17.43 -19.32
CA ALA A 415 13.76 -18.37 -19.84
C ALA A 415 15.20 -17.82 -19.73
N ALA A 416 15.43 -16.57 -20.13
CA ALA A 416 16.74 -15.92 -20.02
C ALA A 416 17.20 -15.76 -18.56
N MET A 417 16.28 -15.42 -17.65
CA MET A 417 16.52 -15.39 -16.20
C MET A 417 16.90 -16.76 -15.66
N ALA A 418 16.22 -17.82 -16.08
CA ALA A 418 16.52 -19.19 -15.67
C ALA A 418 17.91 -19.64 -16.15
N GLU A 419 18.28 -19.32 -17.39
CA GLU A 419 19.60 -19.60 -17.95
C GLU A 419 20.71 -18.85 -17.20
N GLN A 420 20.49 -17.58 -16.85
CA GLN A 420 21.44 -16.81 -16.04
C GLN A 420 21.63 -17.43 -14.65
N ARG A 421 20.53 -17.81 -13.98
CA ARG A 421 20.58 -18.49 -12.67
C ARG A 421 21.30 -19.83 -12.74
N ALA A 422 21.10 -20.61 -13.80
CA ALA A 422 21.81 -21.87 -14.03
C ALA A 422 23.32 -21.63 -14.18
N ARG A 423 23.73 -20.68 -15.05
CA ARG A 423 25.15 -20.30 -15.23
C ARG A 423 25.81 -19.83 -13.93
N GLY A 424 25.10 -19.06 -13.10
CA GLY A 424 25.60 -18.61 -11.80
C GLY A 424 25.81 -19.75 -10.79
N LYS A 425 24.93 -20.76 -10.80
CA LYS A 425 25.08 -21.97 -9.95
C LYS A 425 26.25 -22.84 -10.42
N ASP A 426 26.44 -22.99 -11.72
CA ASP A 426 27.54 -23.78 -12.28
C ASP A 426 28.90 -23.09 -12.05
N ALA A 427 28.96 -21.77 -12.15
CA ALA A 427 30.15 -20.99 -11.79
C ALA A 427 30.50 -21.09 -10.29
N ARG A 428 29.50 -21.14 -9.39
CA ARG A 428 29.72 -21.38 -7.94
C ARG A 428 30.19 -22.81 -7.62
N LYS A 429 29.74 -23.82 -8.36
CA LYS A 429 30.25 -25.20 -8.22
C LYS A 429 31.70 -25.33 -8.68
N GLY A 430 32.16 -24.46 -9.58
CA GLY A 430 33.55 -24.42 -10.04
C GLY A 430 34.51 -23.59 -9.18
N GLY A 431 34.04 -22.89 -8.14
CA GLY A 431 34.85 -21.90 -7.43
C GLY A 431 34.55 -21.74 -5.93
N SER A 432 35.59 -21.99 -5.13
CA SER A 432 35.86 -21.42 -3.79
C SER A 432 35.20 -21.99 -2.53
N ALA A 433 34.11 -22.76 -2.55
CA ALA A 433 33.50 -23.21 -1.28
C ALA A 433 34.41 -24.19 -0.47
N GLU A 434 35.06 -25.14 -1.14
CA GLU A 434 36.04 -26.04 -0.49
C GLU A 434 37.32 -25.31 -0.09
N VAL A 435 37.84 -24.45 -0.98
CA VAL A 435 39.08 -23.68 -0.74
C VAL A 435 38.93 -22.68 0.41
N VAL A 436 37.78 -22.02 0.53
CA VAL A 436 37.49 -21.08 1.62
C VAL A 436 37.33 -21.80 2.95
N MET A 437 36.69 -22.99 2.98
CA MET A 437 36.57 -23.79 4.20
C MET A 437 37.90 -24.40 4.65
N GLU A 438 38.76 -24.78 3.70
CA GLU A 438 40.10 -25.31 4.00
C GLU A 438 41.05 -24.21 4.50
N THR A 439 40.97 -23.00 3.90
CA THR A 439 41.70 -21.81 4.39
C THR A 439 41.18 -21.36 5.75
N TYR A 440 39.85 -21.36 5.96
CA TYR A 440 39.22 -21.01 7.24
C TYR A 440 39.62 -21.99 8.34
N ARG A 441 39.61 -23.31 8.08
CA ARG A 441 40.12 -24.31 9.03
C ARG A 441 41.59 -24.09 9.36
N GLY A 442 42.43 -23.82 8.36
CA GLY A 442 43.85 -23.50 8.59
C GLY A 442 44.06 -22.29 9.50
N LEU A 443 43.26 -21.24 9.34
CA LEU A 443 43.31 -20.05 10.19
C LEU A 443 42.81 -20.33 11.62
N VAL A 444 41.74 -21.11 11.79
CA VAL A 444 41.23 -21.51 13.10
C VAL A 444 42.21 -22.43 13.83
N ASP A 445 42.87 -23.35 13.14
CA ASP A 445 43.90 -24.22 13.74
C ASP A 445 45.13 -23.43 14.20
N GLN A 446 45.47 -22.34 13.48
CA GLN A 446 46.66 -21.53 13.77
C GLN A 446 46.42 -20.45 14.83
N HIS A 447 45.20 -19.92 14.93
CA HIS A 447 44.89 -18.76 15.77
C HIS A 447 43.77 -19.00 16.81
N GLY A 448 43.14 -20.17 16.79
CA GLY A 448 41.98 -20.49 17.64
C GLY A 448 40.68 -19.90 17.10
N VAL A 449 39.56 -20.29 17.73
CA VAL A 449 38.25 -19.73 17.41
C VAL A 449 38.17 -18.34 18.03
N THR A 450 37.81 -17.33 17.22
CA THR A 450 37.53 -15.98 17.72
C THR A 450 36.09 -15.86 18.20
N ASP A 451 35.89 -15.26 19.37
CA ASP A 451 34.56 -14.90 19.84
C ASP A 451 34.04 -13.68 19.08
N PHE A 452 32.84 -13.80 18.51
CA PHE A 452 32.18 -12.72 17.80
C PHE A 452 31.41 -11.85 18.80
N THR A 453 31.96 -10.67 19.16
CA THR A 453 31.39 -9.74 20.15
C THR A 453 30.31 -8.81 19.58
N GLY A 454 30.05 -8.86 18.27
CA GLY A 454 29.17 -7.89 17.59
C GLY A 454 27.71 -7.90 18.04
N ARG A 455 27.26 -8.92 18.79
CA ARG A 455 25.93 -8.93 19.44
C ARG A 455 25.90 -8.23 20.80
N GLU A 456 27.02 -8.14 21.50
CA GLU A 456 27.07 -7.51 22.84
C GLU A 456 27.43 -6.02 22.78
N GLU A 457 28.05 -5.55 21.69
CA GLU A 457 28.52 -4.16 21.56
C GLU A 457 27.55 -3.24 20.79
N HIS A 458 26.52 -3.80 20.13
CA HIS A 458 25.60 -3.06 19.23
C HIS A 458 24.11 -3.42 19.34
N GLU A 459 23.70 -4.21 20.33
CA GLU A 459 22.32 -4.24 20.86
C GLU A 459 22.26 -3.44 22.16
#